data_AF-A0A1Y5F071-F1
#
_entry.id   AF-A0A1Y5F071-F1
#
_cell.length_a   1.000
_cell.length_b   1.000
_cell.length_c   1.000
_cell.angle_alpha   90.00
_cell.angle_beta   90.00
_cell.angle_gamma   90.00
#
_symmetry.space_group_name_H-M   'P 1'
#
loop_
_entity.id
_entity.type
_entity.pdbx_description
1 polymer ?
#
loop_
_entity_poly.entity_id
_entity_poly.type
_entity_poly.pdbx_seq_one_letter_code
_entity_poly.pdbx_strand_id
1 'polypeptide(L)'
;MAKSRTKATPPRKKPVRRQKKQSSGFFKHVFLKACLLFVIVLTVFVFYLDNVVRAQFEGKRWELPAHVFANPVEIYQGLQLSTNKFEALLKDLHYQ
;
A
#
# COMPACT_ATOMS: atom_id res chain seq x y z
N MET A 1 -52.09 -66.03 50.17
CA MET A 1 -52.23 -65.38 48.85
C MET A 1 -51.37 -64.12 48.81
N ALA A 2 -50.17 -64.22 48.23
CA ALA A 2 -49.21 -63.11 48.14
C ALA A 2 -49.33 -62.44 46.77
N LYS A 3 -49.66 -61.13 46.75
CA LYS A 3 -49.67 -60.31 45.53
C LYS A 3 -48.25 -59.85 45.23
N SER A 4 -47.69 -60.25 44.08
CA SER A 4 -46.37 -59.80 43.64
C SER A 4 -46.44 -58.34 43.16
N ARG A 5 -45.56 -57.49 43.70
CA ARG A 5 -45.39 -56.10 43.26
C ARG A 5 -44.38 -56.07 42.11
N THR A 6 -44.88 -55.81 40.91
CA THR A 6 -44.07 -55.61 39.71
C THR A 6 -43.26 -54.32 39.82
N LYS A 7 -41.92 -54.41 39.73
CA LYS A 7 -41.03 -53.24 39.68
C LYS A 7 -41.16 -52.55 38.32
N ALA A 8 -41.47 -51.26 38.33
CA ALA A 8 -41.51 -50.43 37.12
C ALA A 8 -40.08 -50.09 36.65
N THR A 9 -39.77 -50.42 35.40
CA THR A 9 -38.49 -50.10 34.73
C THR A 9 -38.53 -48.67 34.18
N PRO A 10 -37.49 -47.83 34.35
CA PRO A 10 -37.51 -46.48 33.82
C PRO A 10 -37.38 -46.48 32.28
N PRO A 11 -38.01 -45.51 31.58
CA PRO A 11 -37.98 -45.48 30.13
C PRO A 11 -36.60 -45.06 29.63
N ARG A 12 -36.00 -45.92 28.81
CA ARG A 12 -34.71 -45.69 28.13
C ARG A 12 -34.87 -44.53 27.14
N LYS A 13 -34.35 -43.35 27.49
CA LYS A 13 -34.27 -42.19 26.56
C LYS A 13 -33.40 -42.56 25.37
N LYS A 14 -34.00 -42.57 24.17
CA LYS A 14 -33.28 -42.76 22.90
C LYS A 14 -32.37 -41.54 22.67
N PRO A 15 -31.10 -41.71 22.28
CA PRO A 15 -30.26 -40.58 21.91
C PRO A 15 -30.84 -39.96 20.64
N VAL A 16 -31.35 -38.74 20.74
CA VAL A 16 -31.70 -37.93 19.57
C VAL A 16 -30.39 -37.69 18.83
N ARG A 17 -30.23 -38.36 17.69
CA ARG A 17 -29.07 -38.23 16.81
C ARG A 17 -29.09 -36.78 16.29
N ARG A 18 -28.27 -35.92 16.89
CA ARG A 18 -28.05 -34.54 16.42
C ARG A 18 -27.54 -34.63 14.99
N GLN A 19 -28.41 -34.34 14.02
CA GLN A 19 -28.00 -34.14 12.64
C GLN A 19 -27.17 -32.84 12.61
N LYS A 20 -25.84 -32.98 12.59
CA LYS A 20 -24.94 -31.90 12.18
C LYS A 20 -25.26 -31.61 10.72
N LYS A 21 -26.09 -30.60 10.45
CA LYS A 21 -26.30 -30.08 9.11
C LYS A 21 -24.96 -29.54 8.60
N GLN A 22 -24.31 -30.34 7.77
CA GLN A 22 -23.19 -29.94 6.93
C GLN A 22 -23.70 -28.96 5.87
N SER A 23 -23.70 -27.66 6.16
CA SER A 23 -23.97 -26.62 5.14
C SER A 23 -22.79 -25.67 4.92
N SER A 24 -21.64 -25.89 5.58
CA SER A 24 -20.49 -24.99 5.47
C SER A 24 -19.73 -25.13 4.14
N GLY A 25 -19.90 -26.23 3.40
CA GLY A 25 -19.21 -26.44 2.12
C GLY A 25 -19.65 -25.46 1.04
N PHE A 26 -20.96 -25.24 0.90
CA PHE A 26 -21.50 -24.34 -0.13
C PHE A 26 -21.07 -22.88 0.11
N PHE A 27 -21.18 -22.39 1.35
CA PHE A 27 -20.72 -21.04 1.71
C PHE A 27 -19.21 -20.86 1.50
N LYS A 28 -18.39 -21.87 1.81
CA LYS A 28 -16.95 -21.83 1.55
C LYS A 28 -16.64 -21.76 0.06
N HIS A 29 -17.33 -22.51 -0.78
CA HIS A 29 -17.13 -22.45 -2.24
C HIS A 29 -17.56 -21.11 -2.83
N VAL A 30 -18.68 -20.53 -2.37
CA VAL A 30 -19.12 -19.20 -2.80
C VAL A 30 -18.11 -18.14 -2.35
N PHE A 31 -17.65 -18.20 -1.10
CA PHE A 31 -16.63 -17.28 -0.58
C PHE A 31 -15.32 -17.38 -1.35
N LEU A 32 -14.86 -18.60 -1.68
CA LEU A 32 -13.62 -18.81 -2.41
C LEU A 32 -13.71 -18.25 -3.85
N LYS A 33 -14.86 -18.43 -4.52
CA LYS A 33 -15.12 -17.81 -5.83
C LYS A 33 -15.18 -16.28 -5.76
N ALA A 34 -15.82 -15.73 -4.73
CA ALA A 34 -15.86 -14.28 -4.52
C ALA A 34 -14.47 -13.71 -4.24
N CYS A 35 -13.65 -14.40 -3.45
CA CYS A 35 -12.27 -14.02 -3.17
C CYS A 35 -11.42 -14.07 -4.44
N LEU A 36 -11.57 -15.11 -5.27
CA LEU A 36 -10.89 -15.19 -6.56
C LEU A 36 -11.27 -14.02 -7.48
N LEU A 37 -12.57 -13.70 -7.57
CA LEU A 37 -13.05 -12.55 -8.34
C LEU A 37 -12.46 -11.24 -7.79
N PHE A 38 -12.45 -11.08 -6.48
CA PHE A 38 -11.88 -9.90 -5.82
C PHE A 38 -10.40 -9.73 -6.15
N VAL A 39 -9.61 -10.80 -6.10
CA VAL A 39 -8.19 -10.78 -6.49
C VAL A 39 -8.03 -10.33 -7.93
N ILE A 40 -8.82 -10.87 -8.87
CA ILE A 40 -8.75 -10.49 -10.29
C ILE A 40 -9.04 -8.99 -10.47
N VAL A 41 -10.10 -8.48 -9.84
CA VAL A 41 -10.46 -7.06 -9.89
C VAL A 41 -9.34 -6.20 -9.31
N LEU A 42 -8.77 -6.61 -8.18
CA LEU A 42 -7.69 -5.89 -7.52
C LEU A 42 -6.43 -5.87 -8.38
N THR A 43 -6.08 -6.98 -9.05
CA THR A 43 -4.96 -7.02 -10.00
C THR A 43 -5.14 -6.05 -11.15
N VAL A 44 -6.32 -6.01 -11.76
CA VAL A 44 -6.62 -5.04 -12.84
C VAL A 44 -6.55 -3.61 -12.31
N PHE A 45 -7.05 -3.35 -11.10
CA PHE A 45 -7.01 -2.04 -10.47
C PHE A 45 -5.57 -1.57 -10.19
N VAL A 46 -4.72 -2.44 -9.64
CA VAL A 46 -3.30 -2.13 -9.40
C VAL A 46 -2.58 -1.85 -10.72
N PHE A 47 -2.87 -2.63 -11.76
CA PHE A 47 -2.30 -2.38 -13.09
C PHE A 47 -2.71 -1.01 -13.65
N TYR A 48 -3.98 -0.64 -13.51
CA TYR A 48 -4.45 0.70 -13.87
C TYR A 48 -3.70 1.78 -13.07
N LEU A 49 -3.56 1.60 -11.76
CA LEU A 49 -2.87 2.56 -10.89
C LEU A 49 -1.39 2.70 -11.26
N ASP A 50 -0.71 1.59 -11.59
CA ASP A 50 0.67 1.58 -12.04
C ASP A 50 0.83 2.40 -13.34
N ASN A 51 -0.10 2.27 -14.30
CA ASN A 51 -0.10 3.10 -15.50
C ASN A 51 -0.30 4.60 -15.18
N VAL A 52 -1.25 4.93 -14.30
CA VAL A 52 -1.50 6.32 -13.88
C VAL A 52 -0.28 6.93 -13.20
N VAL A 53 0.34 6.18 -12.28
CA VAL A 53 1.58 6.61 -11.60
C VAL A 53 2.69 6.80 -12.64
N ARG A 54 2.94 5.83 -13.52
CA ARG A 54 3.95 5.98 -14.57
C ARG A 54 3.70 7.22 -15.42
N ALA A 55 2.48 7.45 -15.89
CA ALA A 55 2.14 8.63 -16.68
C ALA A 55 2.42 9.95 -15.94
N GLN A 56 2.07 10.04 -14.66
CA GLN A 56 2.25 11.26 -13.87
C GLN A 56 3.71 11.50 -13.46
N PHE A 57 4.48 10.43 -13.26
CA PHE A 57 5.87 10.52 -12.79
C PHE A 57 6.89 10.47 -13.93
N GLU A 58 6.57 9.96 -15.12
CA GLU A 58 7.52 9.88 -16.24
C GLU A 58 7.95 11.26 -16.76
N GLY A 59 7.08 12.27 -16.69
CA GLY A 59 7.42 13.65 -17.08
C GLY A 59 7.84 14.58 -15.94
N LYS A 60 7.65 14.18 -14.67
CA LYS A 60 7.78 15.05 -13.48
C LYS A 60 8.48 14.38 -12.29
N ARG A 61 9.33 13.37 -12.55
CA ARG A 61 10.11 12.64 -11.51
C ARG A 61 10.84 13.57 -10.54
N TRP A 62 11.28 14.72 -11.05
CA TRP A 62 11.83 15.80 -10.26
C TRP A 62 11.20 17.10 -10.76
N GLU A 63 10.52 17.83 -9.88
CA GLU A 63 10.33 19.25 -10.11
C GLU A 63 11.71 19.88 -10.01
N LEU A 64 12.29 20.26 -11.14
CA LEU A 64 13.56 20.97 -11.14
C LEU A 64 13.28 22.31 -10.44
N PRO A 65 13.84 22.55 -9.23
CA PRO A 65 13.63 23.82 -8.57
C PRO A 65 14.23 24.91 -9.46
N ALA A 66 13.63 26.10 -9.41
CA ALA A 66 14.23 27.25 -10.07
C ALA A 66 15.59 27.52 -9.41
N HIS A 67 16.68 27.29 -10.15
CA HIS A 67 18.01 27.71 -9.73
C HIS A 67 18.14 29.21 -9.96
N VAL A 68 18.09 29.99 -8.88
CA VAL A 68 18.33 31.44 -8.93
C VAL A 68 19.82 31.67 -8.77
N PHE A 69 20.50 31.93 -9.87
CA PHE A 69 21.88 32.39 -9.85
C PHE A 69 21.92 33.92 -9.67
N ALA A 70 22.96 34.42 -9.00
CA ALA A 70 23.25 35.84 -8.99
C ALA A 70 23.72 36.33 -10.38
N ASN A 71 23.81 37.65 -10.55
CA ASN A 71 24.35 38.24 -11.78
C ASN A 71 25.80 37.76 -12.01
N PRO A 72 26.11 37.05 -13.11
CA PRO A 72 27.47 36.65 -13.41
C PRO A 72 28.33 37.88 -13.70
N VAL A 73 29.47 38.00 -13.00
CA VAL A 73 30.42 39.09 -13.25
C VAL A 73 31.39 38.65 -14.35
N GLU A 74 31.37 39.35 -15.48
CA GLU A 74 32.26 39.10 -16.61
C GLU A 74 33.63 39.76 -16.41
N ILE A 75 34.71 39.00 -16.62
CA ILE A 75 36.09 39.48 -16.57
C ILE A 75 36.62 39.57 -17.99
N TYR A 76 37.12 40.75 -18.39
CA TYR A 76 37.68 40.99 -19.71
C TYR A 76 38.92 41.91 -19.64
N GLN A 77 39.73 41.89 -20.69
CA GLN A 77 40.95 42.69 -20.77
C GLN A 77 40.63 44.19 -20.82
N GLY A 78 41.31 44.99 -19.99
CA GLY A 78 41.06 46.43 -19.87
C GLY A 78 40.02 46.81 -18.82
N LEU A 79 39.39 45.84 -18.15
CA LEU A 79 38.57 46.11 -16.97
C LEU A 79 39.45 46.69 -15.85
N GLN A 80 39.12 47.89 -15.37
CA GLN A 80 39.81 48.51 -14.24
C GLN A 80 39.36 47.88 -12.92
N LEU A 81 39.86 46.68 -12.65
CA LEU A 81 39.63 45.95 -11.41
C LEU A 81 40.93 45.89 -10.59
N SER A 82 40.91 46.38 -9.36
CA SER A 82 42.06 46.26 -8.47
C SER A 82 42.12 44.86 -7.87
N THR A 83 43.34 44.39 -7.56
CA THR A 83 43.57 43.05 -6.98
C THR A 83 42.73 42.82 -5.72
N ASN A 84 42.66 43.82 -4.82
CA ASN A 84 41.85 43.72 -3.60
C ASN A 84 40.35 43.54 -3.87
N LYS A 85 39.82 44.19 -4.91
CA LYS A 85 38.40 44.04 -5.31
C LYS A 85 38.15 42.68 -5.94
N PHE A 86 39.11 42.17 -6.71
CA PHE A 86 39.03 40.85 -7.31
C PHE A 86 39.07 39.74 -6.25
N GLU A 87 39.98 39.81 -5.28
CA GLU A 87 40.03 38.87 -4.15
C GLU A 87 38.74 38.90 -3.31
N ALA A 88 38.17 40.08 -3.07
CA ALA A 88 36.89 40.22 -2.38
C ALA A 88 35.75 39.53 -3.17
N LEU A 89 35.71 39.70 -4.49
CA LEU A 89 34.75 39.04 -5.38
C LEU A 89 34.87 37.52 -5.34
N LEU A 90 36.09 36.98 -5.38
CA LEU A 90 36.32 35.53 -5.31
C LEU A 90 35.87 34.94 -3.96
N LYS A 91 36.14 35.65 -2.86
CA LYS A 91 35.69 35.25 -1.52
C LYS A 91 34.16 35.25 -1.40
N ASP A 92 33.50 36.25 -1.97
CA ASP A 92 32.03 36.34 -1.99
C ASP A 92 31.40 35.20 -2.81
N LEU A 93 32.08 34.79 -3.89
CA LEU A 93 31.73 33.62 -4.69
C LEU A 93 32.20 32.28 -4.08
N HIS A 94 32.71 32.29 -2.84
CA HIS A 94 33.16 31.11 -2.09
C HIS A 94 34.29 30.31 -2.76
N TYR A 95 35.13 30.98 -3.54
CA TYR A 95 36.37 30.38 -4.06
C TYR A 95 37.47 30.42 -2.97
N GLN A 96 38.19 29.30 -2.81
CA GLN A 96 39.34 29.16 -1.90
C GLN A 96 40.67 29.38 -2.62
#